data_AF-A0A963CDU4-F1
#
_entry.id   AF-A0A963CDU4-F1
#
_cell.length_a   1.000
_cell.length_b   1.000
_cell.length_c   1.000
_cell.angle_alpha   90.00
_cell.angle_beta   90.00
_cell.angle_gamma   90.00
#
_symmetry.space_group_name_H-M   'P 1'
#
loop_
_entity.id
_entity.type
_entity.pdbx_description
1 polymer ?
#
loop_
_entity_poly.entity_id
_entity_poly.type
_entity_poly.pdbx_seq_one_letter_code
_entity_poly.pdbx_strand_id
1 'polypeptide(L)'
;PGNVRELENLIERGVILASQHGRIEAEQLFVGRLPSENAGEGIGAEGNLGSPLEPPDDSLCEQVLSAGLSLDEVEEMLIRFAVRQADGNLAGAARTLGMTRAQLSYRLKKHLADDNQRDRA
;
A
#
# COMPACT_ATOMS: atom_id res chain seq x y z
N PRO A 1 26.30 10.42 -6.24
CA PRO A 1 25.73 10.92 -7.51
C PRO A 1 26.41 10.23 -8.71
N GLY A 2 25.79 9.15 -9.21
CA GLY A 2 26.35 8.24 -10.22
C GLY A 2 25.55 8.19 -11.52
N ASN A 3 24.40 8.85 -11.61
CA ASN A 3 23.38 8.60 -12.63
C ASN A 3 23.92 8.64 -14.08
N VAL A 4 24.78 9.60 -14.41
CA VAL A 4 25.38 9.70 -15.75
C VAL A 4 26.37 8.56 -16.00
N ARG A 5 27.21 8.23 -15.01
CA ARG A 5 28.17 7.12 -15.10
C ARG A 5 27.46 5.76 -15.15
N GLU A 6 26.34 5.63 -14.43
CA GLU A 6 25.50 4.44 -14.46
C GLU A 6 24.84 4.25 -15.82
N LEU A 7 24.33 5.33 -16.41
CA LEU A 7 23.77 5.32 -17.76
C LEU A 7 24.83 4.97 -18.81
N GLU A 8 26.02 5.56 -18.73
CA GLU A 8 27.15 5.26 -19.60
C GLU A 8 27.50 3.77 -19.55
N ASN A 9 27.69 3.23 -18.34
CA ASN A 9 27.96 1.80 -18.14
C ASN A 9 26.83 0.89 -18.68
N LEU A 10 25.58 1.35 -18.61
CA LEU A 10 24.42 0.61 -19.09
C LEU A 10 24.40 0.55 -20.61
N ILE A 11 24.60 1.68 -21.28
CA ILE A 11 24.66 1.76 -22.74
C ILE A 11 25.87 0.99 -23.28
N GLU A 12 27.04 1.13 -22.65
CA GLU A 12 28.26 0.42 -23.05
C GLU A 12 28.06 -1.11 -23.04
N ARG A 13 27.46 -1.64 -21.97
CA ARG A 13 27.11 -3.08 -21.90
C ARG A 13 26.10 -3.48 -22.97
N GLY A 14 25.08 -2.65 -23.22
CA GLY A 14 24.10 -2.90 -24.28
C GLY A 14 24.75 -3.01 -25.67
N VAL A 15 25.72 -2.14 -25.96
CA VAL A 15 26.49 -2.18 -27.22
C VAL A 15 27.36 -3.44 -27.31
N ILE A 16 28.01 -3.85 -26.23
CA ILE A 16 28.86 -5.06 -26.19
C ILE A 16 28.03 -6.34 -26.44
N LEU A 17 26.82 -6.40 -25.89
CA LEU A 17 25.95 -7.58 -25.95
C LEU A 17 25.08 -7.62 -27.22
N ALA A 18 25.02 -6.53 -27.97
CA ALA A 18 24.31 -6.47 -29.23
C ALA A 18 25.01 -7.27 -30.34
N SER A 19 24.22 -7.96 -31.17
CA SER A 19 24.73 -8.61 -32.37
C SER A 19 25.34 -7.57 -33.32
N GLN A 20 26.38 -7.96 -34.07
CA GLN A 20 27.00 -7.07 -35.05
C GLN A 20 25.96 -6.59 -36.07
N HIS A 21 25.79 -5.26 -36.19
CA HIS A 21 24.76 -4.61 -37.01
C HIS A 21 23.31 -4.82 -36.56
N GLY A 22 23.11 -5.33 -35.34
CA GLY A 22 21.80 -5.50 -34.70
C GLY A 22 21.35 -4.24 -33.93
N ARG A 23 20.07 -4.22 -33.55
CA ARG A 23 19.53 -3.26 -32.60
C ARG A 23 19.84 -3.69 -31.17
N ILE A 24 19.94 -2.73 -30.26
CA ILE A 24 20.04 -2.98 -28.83
C ILE A 24 18.61 -3.12 -28.28
N GLU A 25 18.28 -4.30 -27.79
CA GLU A 25 17.00 -4.65 -27.18
C GLU A 25 17.08 -4.51 -25.65
N ALA A 26 15.92 -4.42 -24.98
CA ALA A 26 15.84 -4.14 -23.54
C ALA A 26 16.56 -5.19 -22.67
N GLU A 27 16.56 -6.45 -23.11
CA GLU A 27 17.22 -7.57 -22.44
C GLU A 27 18.74 -7.39 -22.36
N GLN A 28 19.32 -6.66 -23.32
CA GLN A 28 20.76 -6.38 -23.41
C GLN A 28 21.16 -5.18 -22.55
N LEU A 29 20.24 -4.25 -22.30
CA LEU A 29 20.44 -3.11 -21.40
C LEU A 29 20.29 -3.52 -19.93
N PHE A 30 19.36 -4.43 -19.65
CA PHE A 30 18.94 -4.80 -18.30
C PHE A 30 19.26 -6.25 -17.94
N VAL A 31 20.53 -6.62 -18.09
CA VAL A 31 21.03 -7.98 -17.83
C VAL A 31 20.72 -8.41 -16.39
N GLY A 32 19.90 -9.45 -16.23
CA GLY A 32 19.57 -10.07 -14.94
C GLY A 32 18.47 -9.36 -14.14
N ARG A 33 17.95 -8.21 -14.62
CA ARG A 33 16.79 -7.55 -14.02
C ARG A 33 16.08 -6.77 -15.12
N LEU A 34 15.25 -7.45 -15.91
CA LEU A 34 14.23 -6.74 -16.68
C LEU A 34 13.45 -5.86 -15.70
N PRO A 35 13.16 -4.60 -16.04
CA PRO A 35 12.13 -3.85 -15.33
C PRO A 35 10.92 -4.78 -15.29
N SER A 36 10.55 -5.24 -14.10
CA SER A 36 9.30 -5.98 -13.99
C SER A 36 8.24 -5.03 -14.50
N GLU A 37 7.38 -5.46 -15.42
CA GLU A 37 6.20 -4.68 -15.81
C GLU A 37 5.31 -4.33 -14.59
N ASN A 38 5.60 -4.92 -13.42
CA ASN A 38 4.99 -4.67 -12.13
C ASN A 38 5.82 -3.81 -11.17
N ALA A 39 6.92 -3.19 -11.60
CA ALA A 39 7.54 -2.14 -10.81
C ALA A 39 6.65 -0.90 -10.92
N GLY A 40 5.78 -0.71 -9.93
CA GLY A 40 4.92 0.45 -9.77
C GLY A 40 5.75 1.72 -9.62
N GLU A 41 6.39 2.16 -10.68
CA GLU A 41 7.10 3.42 -10.85
C GLU A 41 6.84 3.85 -12.30
N GLY A 42 5.63 4.38 -12.53
CA GLY A 42 5.23 4.96 -13.80
C GLY A 42 5.58 6.44 -13.83
N ILE A 43 5.66 7.01 -15.05
CA ILE A 43 5.72 8.45 -15.24
C ILE A 43 4.28 8.94 -15.34
N GLY A 44 3.82 9.74 -14.37
CA GLY A 44 2.51 10.38 -14.43
C GLY A 44 2.40 11.34 -15.63
N ALA A 45 1.18 11.71 -16.03
CA ALA A 45 0.95 12.64 -17.14
C ALA A 45 1.69 13.99 -16.98
N GLU A 46 2.02 14.35 -15.74
CA GLU A 46 2.76 15.56 -15.36
C GLU A 46 4.29 15.36 -15.26
N GLY A 47 4.82 14.19 -15.67
CA GLY A 47 6.26 13.90 -15.67
C GLY A 47 6.86 13.50 -14.32
N ASN A 48 6.02 13.22 -13.32
CA ASN A 48 6.47 12.82 -11.98
C ASN A 48 6.64 11.29 -11.89
N LEU A 49 7.72 10.84 -11.25
CA LEU A 49 7.93 9.43 -10.91
C LEU A 49 7.06 9.07 -9.71
N GLY A 50 6.17 8.12 -9.87
CA GLY A 50 5.35 7.63 -8.77
C GLY A 50 4.87 6.20 -9.03
N SER A 51 4.62 5.46 -7.96
CA SER A 51 3.79 4.28 -8.08
C SER A 51 2.42 4.71 -8.53
N PRO A 52 1.83 4.11 -9.58
CA PRO A 52 0.39 4.09 -9.67
C PRO A 52 -0.07 3.19 -8.52
N LEU A 53 -0.04 3.74 -7.30
CA LEU A 53 -1.02 3.37 -6.32
C LEU A 53 -2.30 3.91 -6.94
N GLU A 54 -2.96 3.07 -7.74
CA GLU A 54 -4.32 3.34 -8.10
C GLU A 54 -5.05 3.74 -6.81
N PRO A 55 -5.89 4.79 -6.84
CA PRO A 55 -6.74 5.06 -5.70
C PRO A 55 -7.39 3.72 -5.33
N PRO A 56 -7.42 3.35 -4.03
CA PRO A 56 -8.02 2.09 -3.61
C PRO A 56 -9.36 1.97 -4.33
N ASP A 57 -9.51 0.91 -5.13
CA ASP A 57 -10.72 0.72 -5.89
C ASP A 57 -11.90 0.57 -4.92
N ASP A 58 -13.11 0.86 -5.41
CA ASP A 58 -14.33 0.72 -4.61
C ASP A 58 -14.60 -0.75 -4.21
N SER A 59 -13.74 -1.71 -4.59
CA SER A 59 -13.89 -3.14 -4.29
C SER A 59 -13.99 -3.42 -2.79
N LEU A 60 -13.26 -2.69 -1.95
CA LEU A 60 -13.36 -2.84 -0.49
C LEU A 60 -14.73 -2.36 0.01
N CYS A 61 -15.19 -1.22 -0.52
CA CYS A 61 -16.51 -0.67 -0.19
C CYS A 61 -17.62 -1.63 -0.63
N GLU A 62 -17.53 -2.19 -1.83
CA GLU A 62 -18.47 -3.20 -2.34
C GLU A 62 -18.47 -4.48 -1.49
N GLN A 63 -17.30 -4.95 -1.05
CA GLN A 63 -17.19 -6.10 -0.15
C GLN A 63 -17.85 -5.84 1.21
N VAL A 64 -17.61 -4.66 1.79
CA VAL A 64 -18.22 -4.26 3.06
C VAL A 64 -19.75 -4.18 2.94
N LEU A 65 -20.25 -3.53 1.87
CA LEU A 65 -21.68 -3.35 1.65
C LEU A 65 -22.39 -4.68 1.31
N SER A 66 -21.75 -5.54 0.51
CA SER A 66 -22.30 -6.87 0.16
C SER A 66 -22.32 -7.83 1.35
N ALA A 67 -21.40 -7.68 2.30
CA ALA A 67 -21.43 -8.40 3.58
C ALA A 67 -22.55 -7.93 4.51
N GLY A 68 -23.23 -6.82 4.20
CA GLY A 68 -24.31 -6.26 5.02
C GLY A 68 -23.83 -5.64 6.34
N LEU A 69 -22.54 -5.32 6.44
CA LEU A 69 -21.97 -4.72 7.64
C LEU A 69 -22.34 -3.23 7.72
N SER A 70 -22.77 -2.80 8.90
CA SER A 70 -22.94 -1.38 9.20
C SER A 70 -21.58 -0.69 9.40
N LEU A 71 -21.56 0.63 9.23
CA LEU A 71 -20.36 1.43 9.45
C LEU A 71 -19.81 1.26 10.88
N ASP A 72 -20.69 1.19 11.88
CA ASP A 72 -20.30 0.99 13.28
C ASP A 72 -19.63 -0.39 13.50
N GLU A 73 -20.09 -1.45 12.82
CA GLU A 73 -19.48 -2.79 12.91
C GLU A 73 -18.11 -2.83 12.23
N VAL A 74 -17.97 -2.20 11.07
CA VAL A 74 -16.68 -2.10 10.37
C VAL A 74 -15.68 -1.31 11.21
N GLU A 75 -16.10 -0.17 11.76
CA GLU A 75 -15.28 0.64 12.67
C GLU A 75 -14.84 -0.19 13.89
N GLU A 76 -15.77 -0.91 14.51
CA GLU A 76 -15.46 -1.74 15.66
C GLU A 76 -14.47 -2.86 15.33
N MET A 77 -14.67 -3.56 14.20
CA MET A 77 -13.75 -4.60 13.73
C MET A 77 -12.34 -4.05 13.53
N LEU A 78 -12.21 -2.88 12.89
CA LEU A 78 -10.92 -2.22 12.67
C LEU A 78 -10.24 -1.83 13.98
N ILE A 79 -11.00 -1.27 14.93
CA ILE A 79 -10.48 -0.91 16.25
C ILE A 79 -10.00 -2.16 16.99
N ARG A 80 -10.82 -3.21 17.08
CA ARG A 80 -10.46 -4.47 17.76
C ARG A 80 -9.25 -5.13 17.09
N PHE A 81 -9.17 -5.11 15.76
CA PHE A 81 -8.03 -5.64 15.01
C PHE A 81 -6.74 -4.88 15.30
N ALA A 82 -6.75 -3.55 15.23
CA ALA A 82 -5.57 -2.73 15.49
C ALA A 82 -5.07 -2.87 16.94
N VAL A 83 -5.98 -2.97 17.91
CA VAL A 83 -5.61 -3.20 19.33
C VAL A 83 -4.97 -4.57 19.52
N ARG A 84 -5.49 -5.63 18.88
CA ARG A 84 -4.89 -6.97 18.91
C ARG A 84 -3.52 -6.98 18.23
N GLN A 85 -3.39 -6.37 17.05
CA GLN A 85 -2.12 -6.26 16.33
C GLN A 85 -1.05 -5.50 17.13
N ALA A 86 -1.47 -4.55 17.98
CA ALA A 86 -0.59 -3.80 18.86
C ALA A 86 -0.41 -4.43 20.25
N ASP A 87 -0.82 -5.69 20.46
CA ASP A 87 -0.75 -6.41 21.75
C ASP A 87 -1.36 -5.61 22.93
N GLY A 88 -2.49 -4.93 22.69
CA GLY A 88 -3.16 -4.11 23.70
C GLY A 88 -2.57 -2.70 23.88
N ASN A 89 -1.51 -2.35 23.14
CA ASN A 89 -0.94 -1.00 23.17
C ASN A 89 -1.86 0.00 22.44
N LEU A 90 -2.75 0.65 23.19
CA LEU A 90 -3.68 1.65 22.68
C LEU A 90 -2.99 2.82 21.95
N ALA A 91 -1.80 3.23 22.38
CA ALA A 91 -1.06 4.30 21.69
C ALA A 91 -0.47 3.80 20.36
N GLY A 92 -0.04 2.53 20.30
CA GLY A 92 0.35 1.86 19.06
C GLY A 92 -0.81 1.75 18.08
N ALA A 93 -1.92 1.16 18.51
CA ALA A 93 -3.12 0.98 17.71
C ALA A 93 -3.69 2.32 17.18
N ALA A 94 -3.73 3.35 18.02
CA ALA A 94 -4.23 4.66 17.62
C ALA A 94 -3.37 5.29 16.51
N ARG A 95 -2.04 5.15 16.59
CA ARG A 95 -1.13 5.61 15.54
C ARG A 95 -1.36 4.87 14.22
N THR A 96 -1.54 3.54 14.26
CA THR A 96 -1.86 2.75 13.06
C THR A 96 -3.17 3.20 12.41
N LEU A 97 -4.17 3.55 13.21
CA LEU A 97 -5.47 4.03 12.74
C LEU A 97 -5.50 5.55 12.45
N GLY A 98 -4.37 6.25 12.55
CA GLY A 98 -4.28 7.68 12.26
C GLY A 98 -5.05 8.59 13.24
N MET A 99 -5.27 8.16 14.48
CA MET A 99 -5.98 8.92 15.50
C MET A 99 -5.20 9.06 16.81
N THR A 100 -5.68 9.90 17.71
CA THR A 100 -5.08 10.04 19.05
C THR A 100 -5.51 8.89 19.97
N ARG A 101 -4.67 8.59 20.97
CA ARG A 101 -5.01 7.60 22.02
C ARG A 101 -6.35 7.92 22.71
N ALA A 102 -6.63 9.21 22.95
CA ALA A 102 -7.88 9.63 23.59
C ALA A 102 -9.09 9.30 22.72
N GLN A 103 -9.04 9.60 21.42
CA GLN A 103 -10.10 9.26 20.45
C GLN A 103 -10.34 7.75 20.40
N LEU A 104 -9.27 6.95 20.31
CA LEU A 104 -9.38 5.49 20.31
C LEU A 104 -10.03 4.97 21.60
N SER A 105 -9.60 5.47 22.77
CA SER A 105 -10.15 5.04 24.05
C SER A 105 -11.64 5.37 24.21
N TYR A 106 -12.06 6.51 23.68
CA TYR A 106 -13.46 6.93 23.70
C TYR A 106 -14.32 6.01 22.83
N ARG A 107 -13.88 5.73 21.58
CA ARG A 107 -14.60 4.83 20.68
C ARG A 107 -14.66 3.40 21.23
N LEU A 108 -13.55 2.87 21.72
CA LEU A 108 -13.52 1.54 22.34
C LEU A 108 -14.51 1.41 23.50
N LYS A 109 -14.60 2.45 24.36
CA LYS A 109 -15.56 2.46 25.47
C LYS A 109 -17.01 2.54 25.00
N LYS A 110 -17.29 3.30 23.94
CA LYS A 110 -18.62 3.40 23.33
C LYS A 110 -19.09 2.02 22.84
N HIS A 111 -18.26 1.31 22.08
CA HIS A 111 -18.59 -0.02 21.57
C HIS A 111 -18.78 -1.06 22.69
N LEU A 112 -17.96 -1.03 23.75
CA LEU A 112 -18.15 -1.90 24.92
C LEU A 112 -19.46 -1.63 25.68
N ALA A 113 -19.97 -0.39 25.64
CA ALA A 113 -21.25 -0.04 26.25
C ALA A 113 -22.42 -0.53 25.39
N ASP A 114 -22.32 -0.38 24.07
CA ASP A 114 -23.34 -0.82 23.11
C ASP A 114 -23.45 -2.36 23.06
N ASP A 115 -22.34 -3.10 23.13
CA ASP A 115 -22.32 -4.58 23.22
C ASP A 115 -23.08 -5.09 24.46
N ASN A 116 -22.85 -4.47 25.63
CA ASN A 116 -23.56 -4.82 26.87
C ASN A 116 -25.08 -4.55 26.83
N GLN A 117 -25.52 -3.67 25.92
CA GLN A 117 -26.92 -3.31 25.75
C GLN A 117 -27.64 -4.29 24.81
N ARG A 118 -26.92 -4.85 23.83
CA ARG A 118 -27.42 -5.88 22.90
C ARG A 118 -27.63 -7.23 23.57
N ASP A 119 -26.74 -7.63 24.47
CA ASP A 119 -26.84 -8.92 25.20
C ASP A 119 -27.99 -8.97 26.23
N ARG A 120 -28.66 -7.84 26.49
CA ARG A 120 -29.75 -7.72 27.49
C ARG A 120 -31.15 -7.61 26.88
N ALA A 121 -31.28 -7.57 25.56
CA ALA A 121 -32.53 -7.50 24.83
C ALA A 121 -32.93 -8.87 24.27
#